data_AF-A0A090X2R5-F1
#
_entry.id   AF-A0A090X2R5-F1
#
_cell.length_a   1.000
_cell.length_b   1.000
_cell.length_c   1.000
_cell.angle_alpha   90.00
_cell.angle_beta   90.00
_cell.angle_gamma   90.00
#
_symmetry.space_group_name_H-M   'P 1'
#
loop_
_entity.id
_entity.type
_entity.pdbx_description
1 polymer ?
#
loop_
_entity_poly.entity_id
_entity_poly.type
_entity_poly.pdbx_seq_one_letter_code
_entity_poly.pdbx_strand_id
1 'polypeptide(L)'
;MRKIILGILALLIIGGAIYASKVIVDSKTAPKPRVKKEVKIITTDTITNSTVSIVIPANGNLQAKRRVELFAEVTGVFKPTGVLFKTGQEYRAGQNMIIIENSEFYAQVQSSRSNLNNQITL
;
A
#
# COMPACT_ATOMS: atom_id res chain seq x y z
N MET A 1 -73.82 -85.94 16.22
CA MET A 1 -73.84 -84.51 16.63
C MET A 1 -72.55 -84.03 17.32
N ARG A 2 -71.98 -84.72 18.33
CA ARG A 2 -70.77 -84.25 19.07
C ARG A 2 -69.45 -84.20 18.28
N LYS A 3 -69.16 -85.21 17.43
CA LYS A 3 -67.87 -85.34 16.72
C LYS A 3 -67.68 -84.30 15.60
N ILE A 4 -68.76 -83.83 14.99
CA ILE A 4 -68.71 -82.84 13.88
C ILE A 4 -68.40 -81.44 14.41
N ILE A 5 -69.01 -81.05 15.53
CA ILE A 5 -68.76 -79.75 16.21
C ILE A 5 -67.29 -79.63 16.65
N LEU A 6 -66.74 -80.71 17.21
CA LEU A 6 -65.32 -80.76 17.59
C LEU A 6 -64.38 -80.65 16.38
N GLY A 7 -64.74 -81.27 15.25
CA GLY A 7 -63.96 -81.16 14.01
C GLY A 7 -63.94 -79.75 13.44
N ILE A 8 -65.08 -79.07 13.42
CA ILE A 8 -65.19 -77.68 12.94
C ILE A 8 -64.43 -76.71 13.86
N LEU A 9 -64.52 -76.90 15.18
CA LEU A 9 -63.81 -76.08 16.16
C LEU A 9 -62.28 -76.20 16.03
N ALA A 10 -61.78 -77.42 15.81
CA ALA A 10 -60.35 -77.65 15.56
C ALA A 10 -59.88 -76.95 14.28
N LEU A 11 -60.69 -76.98 13.22
CA LEU A 11 -60.39 -76.35 11.94
C LEU A 11 -60.35 -74.82 12.05
N LEU A 12 -61.26 -74.23 12.83
CA LEU A 12 -61.29 -72.79 13.13
C LEU A 12 -60.05 -72.33 13.90
N ILE A 13 -59.62 -73.10 14.91
CA ILE A 13 -58.43 -72.76 15.72
C ILE A 13 -57.17 -72.79 14.85
N ILE A 14 -57.01 -73.79 13.98
CA ILE A 14 -55.86 -73.90 13.08
C ILE A 14 -55.87 -72.73 12.07
N GLY A 15 -57.04 -72.42 11.49
CA GLY A 15 -57.18 -71.30 10.56
C GLY A 15 -56.84 -69.95 11.22
N GLY A 16 -57.31 -69.73 12.45
CA GLY A 16 -57.02 -68.51 13.22
C GLY A 16 -55.54 -68.35 13.56
N ALA A 17 -54.86 -69.43 13.92
CA ALA A 17 -53.42 -69.40 14.23
C ALA A 17 -52.56 -69.05 13.01
N ILE A 18 -52.89 -69.60 11.84
CA ILE A 18 -52.19 -69.30 10.58
C ILE A 18 -52.38 -67.83 10.20
N TYR A 19 -53.60 -67.31 10.33
CA TYR A 19 -53.89 -65.91 10.05
C TYR A 19 -53.12 -64.95 10.98
N ALA A 20 -53.15 -65.22 12.29
CA ALA A 20 -52.45 -64.40 13.28
C ALA A 20 -50.93 -64.40 13.06
N SER A 21 -50.33 -65.54 12.73
CA SER A 21 -48.90 -65.62 12.44
C SER A 21 -48.50 -64.78 11.22
N LYS A 22 -49.31 -64.80 10.15
CA LYS A 22 -49.05 -64.02 8.95
C LYS A 22 -49.06 -62.51 9.22
N VAL A 23 -50.03 -62.03 10.00
CA VAL A 23 -50.13 -60.60 10.37
C VAL A 23 -48.93 -60.13 11.20
N ILE A 24 -48.40 -60.98 12.08
CA ILE A 24 -47.23 -60.63 12.91
C ILE A 24 -45.95 -60.59 12.06
N VAL A 25 -45.78 -61.49 11.10
CA VAL A 25 -44.63 -61.49 10.19
C VAL A 25 -44.66 -60.29 9.24
N ASP A 26 -45.83 -59.98 8.67
CA ASP A 26 -45.99 -58.85 7.74
C ASP A 26 -45.84 -57.48 8.45
N SER A 27 -46.11 -57.39 9.76
CA SER A 27 -45.93 -56.15 10.53
C SER A 27 -44.48 -55.86 10.94
N LYS A 28 -43.54 -56.76 10.64
CA LYS A 28 -42.13 -56.60 11.00
C LYS A 28 -41.34 -55.83 9.93
N THR A 29 -41.69 -54.58 9.68
CA THR A 29 -40.85 -53.67 8.88
C THR A 29 -39.69 -53.15 9.71
N ALA A 30 -38.53 -53.82 9.61
CA ALA A 30 -37.28 -53.32 10.18
C ALA A 30 -36.89 -51.99 9.50
N PRO A 31 -36.69 -50.88 10.24
CA PRO A 31 -36.27 -49.62 9.64
C PRO A 31 -34.86 -49.78 9.05
N LYS A 32 -34.73 -49.61 7.73
CA LYS A 32 -33.44 -49.66 7.06
C LYS A 32 -32.54 -48.53 7.62
N PRO A 33 -31.34 -48.84 8.15
CA PRO A 33 -30.46 -47.81 8.67
C PRO A 33 -30.05 -46.87 7.53
N ARG A 34 -30.42 -45.59 7.64
CA ARG A 34 -29.98 -44.56 6.70
C ARG A 34 -28.52 -44.27 6.96
N VAL A 35 -27.65 -44.72 6.06
CA VAL A 35 -26.22 -44.40 6.10
C VAL A 35 -26.07 -42.88 5.97
N LYS A 36 -25.70 -42.20 7.05
CA LYS A 36 -25.36 -40.77 7.00
C LYS A 36 -24.06 -40.65 6.20
N LYS A 37 -24.12 -40.06 5.01
CA LYS A 37 -22.92 -39.59 4.31
C LYS A 37 -22.37 -38.40 5.08
N GLU A 38 -21.27 -38.62 5.80
CA GLU A 38 -20.49 -37.53 6.39
C GLU A 38 -19.69 -36.84 5.28
N VAL A 39 -20.18 -35.69 4.82
CA VAL A 39 -19.39 -34.83 3.91
C VAL A 39 -18.59 -33.89 4.79
N LYS A 40 -17.30 -34.19 4.95
CA LYS A 40 -16.35 -33.30 5.63
C LYS A 40 -16.05 -32.13 4.69
N ILE A 41 -16.52 -30.94 5.07
CA ILE A 41 -16.21 -29.69 4.35
C ILE A 41 -14.76 -29.33 4.70
N ILE A 42 -13.87 -29.40 3.72
CA ILE A 42 -12.50 -28.90 3.87
C ILE A 42 -12.41 -27.53 3.19
N THR A 43 -11.88 -26.55 3.91
CA THR A 43 -11.64 -25.22 3.37
C THR A 43 -10.24 -25.18 2.79
N THR A 44 -10.13 -24.96 1.49
CA THR A 44 -8.85 -24.75 0.82
C THR A 44 -8.71 -23.29 0.44
N ASP A 45 -7.58 -22.70 0.77
CA ASP A 45 -7.22 -21.36 0.30
C ASP A 45 -6.44 -21.47 -1.01
N THR A 46 -6.74 -20.59 -1.98
CA THR A 46 -6.10 -20.60 -3.29
C THR A 46 -5.02 -19.52 -3.32
N ILE A 47 -3.76 -19.93 -3.36
CA ILE A 47 -2.62 -19.01 -3.38
C ILE A 47 -2.43 -18.50 -4.81
N THR A 48 -2.49 -17.18 -5.00
CA THR A 48 -2.12 -16.52 -6.25
C THR A 48 -0.76 -15.84 -6.11
N ASN A 49 0.16 -16.11 -7.02
CA ASN A 49 1.47 -15.47 -7.03
C ASN A 49 1.34 -13.97 -7.32
N SER A 50 1.91 -13.13 -6.47
CA SER A 50 2.03 -11.70 -6.68
C SER A 50 3.49 -11.26 -6.53
N THR A 51 3.86 -10.20 -7.23
CA THR A 51 5.18 -9.60 -7.09
C THR A 51 5.14 -8.60 -5.95
N VAL A 52 5.87 -8.89 -4.87
CA VAL A 52 5.97 -7.99 -3.71
C VAL A 52 7.14 -7.02 -3.95
N SER A 53 6.83 -5.73 -4.10
CA SER A 53 7.86 -4.69 -4.20
C SER A 53 8.52 -4.45 -2.85
N ILE A 54 9.83 -4.65 -2.76
CA ILE A 54 10.62 -4.35 -1.56
C ILE A 54 11.08 -2.90 -1.66
N VAL A 55 10.51 -2.02 -0.83
CA VAL A 55 10.95 -0.63 -0.70
C VAL A 55 11.99 -0.57 0.42
N ILE A 56 13.25 -0.28 0.08
CA ILE A 56 14.32 -0.10 1.07
C ILE A 56 14.42 1.42 1.35
N PRO A 57 13.99 1.90 2.53
CA PRO A 57 14.13 3.32 2.86
C PRO A 57 15.62 3.65 3.05
N ALA A 58 16.11 4.62 2.29
CA ALA A 58 17.44 5.17 2.47
C ALA A 58 17.35 6.51 3.22
N ASN A 59 18.16 6.67 4.25
CA ASN A 59 18.30 7.92 4.98
C ASN A 59 19.50 8.69 4.43
N GLY A 60 19.37 10.00 4.25
CA GLY A 60 20.43 10.86 3.77
C GLY A 60 20.17 12.33 4.08
N ASN A 61 21.22 13.14 4.03
CA ASN A 61 21.10 14.58 4.27
C ASN A 61 20.75 15.30 2.97
N LEU A 62 19.80 16.23 3.03
CA LEU A 62 19.44 17.08 1.91
C LEU A 62 20.44 18.23 1.79
N GLN A 63 20.81 18.54 0.55
CA GLN A 63 21.63 19.70 0.21
C GLN A 63 20.89 20.55 -0.83
N ALA A 64 21.16 21.85 -0.82
CA ALA A 64 20.56 22.74 -1.80
C ALA A 64 20.94 22.32 -3.23
N LYS A 65 19.95 22.24 -4.12
CA LYS A 65 20.17 21.84 -5.53
C LYS A 65 21.16 22.76 -6.26
N ARG A 66 21.18 24.05 -5.90
CA ARG A 66 22.10 25.06 -6.43
C ARG A 66 22.61 25.91 -5.26
N ARG A 67 23.83 25.62 -4.82
CA ARG A 67 24.56 26.47 -3.87
C ARG A 67 25.49 27.37 -4.66
N VAL A 68 25.47 28.66 -4.33
CA VAL A 68 26.40 29.65 -4.88
C VAL A 68 27.05 30.37 -3.72
N GLU A 69 28.33 30.70 -3.88
CA GLU A 69 29.08 31.54 -2.96
C GLU A 69 29.28 32.90 -3.64
N LEU A 70 29.09 33.97 -2.87
CA LEU A 70 29.15 35.33 -3.38
C LEU A 70 30.49 35.93 -2.98
N PHE A 71 31.18 36.49 -3.96
CA PHE A 71 32.41 37.25 -3.77
C PHE A 71 32.20 38.66 -4.29
N ALA A 72 32.81 39.63 -3.63
CA ALA A 72 32.82 41.00 -4.12
C ALA A 72 33.87 41.14 -5.23
N GLU A 73 33.48 41.73 -6.35
CA GLU A 73 34.43 42.06 -7.44
C GLU A 73 35.34 43.24 -7.07
N VAL A 74 34.89 44.09 -6.15
CA VAL A 74 35.57 45.33 -5.76
C VAL A 74 35.59 45.47 -4.23
N THR A 75 36.59 46.18 -3.75
CA THR A 75 36.71 46.58 -2.35
C THR A 75 36.06 47.94 -2.14
N GLY A 76 35.38 48.14 -1.01
CA GLY A 76 34.81 49.44 -0.65
C GLY A 76 33.84 49.37 0.52
N VAL A 77 33.10 50.45 0.73
CA VAL A 77 32.11 50.57 1.81
C VAL A 77 30.72 50.19 1.31
N PHE A 78 29.97 49.43 2.11
CA PHE A 78 28.59 49.07 1.77
C PHE A 78 27.67 50.27 1.80
N LYS A 79 26.90 50.43 0.72
CA LYS A 79 25.80 51.38 0.62
C LYS A 79 24.47 50.68 0.91
N PRO A 80 23.51 51.39 1.52
CA PRO A 80 22.18 50.86 1.71
C PRO A 80 21.53 50.57 0.35
N THR A 81 20.79 49.47 0.28
CA THR A 81 19.92 49.13 -0.85
C THR A 81 18.47 49.09 -0.35
N GLY A 82 17.52 48.81 -1.25
CA GLY A 82 16.11 48.64 -0.85
C GLY A 82 15.85 47.43 0.06
N VAL A 83 16.80 46.48 0.19
CA VAL A 83 16.68 45.30 1.02
C VAL A 83 17.93 45.12 1.88
N LEU A 84 17.76 44.87 3.17
CA LEU A 84 18.88 44.69 4.10
C LEU A 84 19.65 43.41 3.79
N PHE A 85 20.98 43.53 3.65
CA PHE A 85 21.87 42.39 3.52
C PHE A 85 22.05 41.68 4.86
N LYS A 86 21.20 40.69 5.12
CA LYS A 86 21.19 39.87 6.34
C LYS A 86 20.94 38.40 6.02
N THR A 87 21.31 37.53 6.96
CA THR A 87 21.05 36.09 6.86
C THR A 87 19.55 35.80 6.80
N GLY A 88 19.16 34.81 6.00
CA GLY A 88 17.76 34.43 5.81
C GLY A 88 16.94 35.38 4.92
N GLN A 89 17.56 36.39 4.29
CA GLN A 89 16.89 37.28 3.34
C GLN A 89 16.75 36.62 1.96
N GLU A 90 15.55 36.66 1.39
CA GLU A 90 15.29 36.22 0.02
C GLU A 90 15.62 37.34 -0.98
N TYR A 91 16.20 36.95 -2.12
CA TYR A 91 16.50 37.81 -3.26
C TYR A 91 16.03 37.16 -4.55
N ARG A 92 15.57 38.00 -5.49
CA ARG A 92 15.22 37.57 -6.84
C ARG A 92 16.45 37.59 -7.74
N ALA A 93 16.40 36.79 -8.83
CA ALA A 93 17.41 36.88 -9.87
C ALA A 93 17.49 38.31 -10.44
N GLY A 94 18.69 38.88 -10.50
CA GLY A 94 18.92 40.26 -10.95
C GLY A 94 18.65 41.34 -9.89
N GLN A 95 18.25 40.98 -8.67
CA GLN A 95 18.08 41.95 -7.59
C GLN A 95 19.44 42.31 -6.97
N ASN A 96 19.69 43.61 -6.77
CA ASN A 96 20.89 44.08 -6.11
C ASN A 96 20.87 43.68 -4.62
N MET A 97 21.83 42.84 -4.22
CA MET A 97 22.00 42.39 -2.83
C MET A 97 22.79 43.40 -2.00
N ILE A 98 23.93 43.85 -2.54
CA ILE A 98 24.86 44.79 -1.92
C ILE A 98 25.25 45.80 -3.00
N ILE A 99 25.30 47.08 -2.63
CA ILE A 99 25.95 48.11 -3.44
C ILE A 99 27.23 48.49 -2.70
N ILE A 100 28.36 48.49 -3.39
CA ILE A 100 29.66 48.85 -2.82
C ILE A 100 30.09 50.18 -3.44
N GLU A 101 30.51 51.14 -2.61
CA GLU A 101 31.19 52.34 -3.09
C GLU A 101 32.53 51.94 -3.71
N ASN A 102 32.69 52.11 -5.02
CA ASN A 102 33.81 51.59 -5.79
C ASN A 102 34.69 52.69 -6.40
N SER A 103 34.77 53.85 -5.74
CA SER A 103 35.51 55.02 -6.23
C SER A 103 36.98 54.73 -6.55
N GLU A 104 37.64 53.91 -5.74
CA GLU A 104 39.03 53.47 -5.94
C GLU A 104 39.16 52.61 -7.20
N PHE A 105 38.33 51.58 -7.35
CA PHE A 105 38.32 50.74 -8.54
C PHE A 105 38.00 51.55 -9.81
N TYR A 106 37.05 52.48 -9.73
CA TYR A 106 36.69 53.36 -10.83
C TYR A 106 37.85 54.27 -11.25
N ALA A 107 38.54 54.88 -10.28
CA ALA A 107 39.72 55.71 -10.54
C ALA A 107 40.86 54.89 -11.18
N GLN A 108 41.06 53.64 -10.74
CA GLN A 108 42.05 52.74 -11.32
C GLN A 108 41.74 52.43 -12.79
N VAL A 109 40.48 52.11 -13.12
CA VAL A 109 40.04 51.85 -14.50
C VAL A 109 40.22 53.09 -15.38
N GLN A 110 39.91 54.29 -14.86
CA GLN A 110 40.13 55.55 -15.59
C GLN A 110 41.62 55.81 -15.86
N SER A 111 42.49 55.56 -14.89
CA SER A 111 43.94 55.66 -15.05
C SER A 111 44.47 54.68 -16.11
N SER A 112 44.06 53.41 -16.03
CA SER A 112 44.41 52.39 -17.03
C SER A 112 43.94 52.75 -18.44
N ARG A 113 42.74 53.31 -18.58
CA ARG A 113 42.22 53.78 -19.88
C ARG A 113 43.06 54.93 -20.43
N SER A 114 43.44 55.89 -19.58
CA SER A 114 44.27 57.03 -19.98
C SER A 114 45.66 56.56 -20.42
N ASN A 115 46.25 55.62 -19.70
CA ASN A 115 47.52 54.99 -20.06
C ASN A 115 47.45 54.27 -21.41
N LEU A 116 46.38 53.50 -21.65
CA LEU A 116 46.18 52.83 -22.94
C LEU A 116 46.05 53.84 -24.09
N ASN A 117 45.27 54.90 -23.90
CA ASN A 117 45.13 55.93 -24.94
C ASN A 117 46.46 56.63 -25.24
N ASN A 118 47.26 56.91 -24.22
CA ASN A 118 48.60 57.48 -24.41
C ASN A 118 49.52 56.55 -25.20
N GLN A 119 49.43 55.23 -24.98
CA GLN A 119 50.22 54.22 -25.71
C GLN A 119 49.79 54.04 -27.17
N ILE A 120 48.52 54.27 -27.49
CA ILE A 120 48.00 54.13 -28.86
C ILE A 120 48.23 55.41 -29.68
N THR A 121 48.25 56.57 -29.01
CA THR A 121 48.36 57.88 -29.67
C THR A 121 49.80 58.32 -29.90
N LEU A 122 50.74 57.85 -29.06
CA LEU A 122 52.20 58.02 -29.25
C LEU A 122 52.76 56.94 -30.18
#